data_AF-A0A164U6F6-F1
#
_entry.id   AF-A0A164U6F6-F1
#
_cell.length_a   1.000
_cell.length_b   1.000
_cell.length_c   1.000
_cell.angle_alpha   90.00
_cell.angle_beta   90.00
_cell.angle_gamma   90.00
#
_symmetry.space_group_name_H-M   'P 1'
#
loop_
_entity.id
_entity.type
_entity.pdbx_description
1 polymer ?
#
loop_
_entity_poly.entity_id
_entity_poly.type
_entity_poly.pdbx_seq_one_letter_code
_entity_poly.pdbx_strand_id
1 'polypeptide(L)'
;MLRIFKQRCGTLRLPSGHSRLYSTRQPRNCPKCGTPLPSALPTCLACSYIAPIPPEMSHEEILDIPQSSNPFKVDLKAMKQKFRQVQSICHPDKWSGRGGPQGSQIAAHQSAQINTAYTVLLDPVLRSQYILSRRAGLDADETDKLEDHEFLMEVMDAREELQTATEPHELESIRQRNKERFQTLVGEIERCIGEQDWQGAREATLKLKYWESLENAARDLAH
;
A
#
# COMPACT_ATOMS: atom_id res chain seq x y z
N MET A 1 55.50 43.07 -24.77
CA MET A 1 54.57 44.21 -24.93
C MET A 1 53.17 43.67 -24.68
N LEU A 2 52.45 44.21 -23.68
CA LEU A 2 51.02 44.01 -23.33
C LEU A 2 50.64 42.63 -22.75
N ARG A 3 49.78 42.44 -21.73
CA ARG A 3 49.05 43.32 -20.80
C ARG A 3 48.54 42.40 -19.66
N ILE A 4 48.57 42.90 -18.44
CA ILE A 4 47.94 42.32 -17.25
C ILE A 4 46.41 42.42 -17.38
N PHE A 5 45.66 41.37 -17.05
CA PHE A 5 44.27 41.50 -16.62
C PHE A 5 43.94 40.48 -15.51
N LYS A 6 43.71 41.03 -14.31
CA LYS A 6 43.02 40.39 -13.18
C LYS A 6 41.59 40.02 -13.62
N GLN A 7 41.15 38.80 -13.32
CA GLN A 7 39.72 38.50 -13.22
C GLN A 7 39.37 37.97 -11.83
N ARG A 8 38.22 38.47 -11.38
CA ARG A 8 37.70 38.48 -10.02
C ARG A 8 36.98 37.19 -9.67
N CYS A 9 36.97 36.96 -8.36
CA CYS A 9 36.09 36.12 -7.57
C CYS A 9 34.63 36.08 -8.06
N GLY A 10 34.07 34.88 -8.14
CA GLY A 10 32.65 34.60 -8.28
C GLY A 10 32.33 33.25 -7.61
N THR A 11 32.20 33.25 -6.29
CA THR A 11 31.68 32.10 -5.52
C THR A 11 30.21 31.89 -5.88
N LEU A 12 29.92 30.90 -6.73
CA LEU A 12 28.56 30.44 -6.98
C LEU A 12 28.07 29.63 -5.78
N ARG A 13 27.18 30.24 -4.98
CA ARG A 13 26.36 29.54 -3.99
C ARG A 13 25.39 28.62 -4.73
N LEU A 14 25.48 27.31 -4.45
CA LEU A 14 24.45 26.35 -4.83
C LEU A 14 23.22 26.57 -3.94
N PRO A 15 21.99 26.67 -4.50
CA PRO A 15 20.79 26.66 -3.68
C PRO A 15 20.54 25.23 -3.17
N SER A 16 20.32 25.12 -1.87
CA SER A 16 19.81 23.92 -1.20
C SER A 16 18.41 23.61 -1.71
N GLY A 17 18.31 22.75 -2.73
CA GLY A 17 17.04 22.27 -3.27
C GLY A 17 16.64 20.98 -2.56
N HIS A 18 15.58 21.06 -1.75
CA HIS A 18 14.87 19.87 -1.27
C HIS A 18 14.41 19.03 -2.47
N SER A 19 14.91 17.79 -2.56
CA SER A 19 14.54 16.81 -3.57
C SER A 19 13.06 16.46 -3.45
N ARG A 20 12.21 17.17 -4.21
CA ARG A 20 10.87 16.70 -4.56
C ARG A 20 11.03 15.52 -5.53
N LEU A 21 11.12 14.32 -4.97
CA LEU A 21 11.02 13.08 -5.74
C LEU A 21 9.55 12.89 -6.18
N TYR A 22 9.10 13.68 -7.16
CA TYR A 22 7.95 13.29 -7.95
C TYR A 22 8.43 12.28 -8.98
N SER A 23 8.05 11.02 -8.80
CA SER A 23 8.21 10.00 -9.83
C SER A 23 7.33 10.37 -11.03
N THR A 24 7.88 11.13 -11.96
CA THR A 24 7.23 11.51 -13.22
C THR A 24 7.32 10.33 -14.19
N ARG A 25 6.49 9.31 -14.00
CA ARG A 25 6.28 8.33 -15.07
C ARG A 25 5.63 9.03 -16.24
N GLN A 26 6.29 9.00 -17.41
CA GLN A 26 5.69 9.51 -18.64
C GLN A 26 4.41 8.71 -18.94
N PRO A 27 3.30 9.38 -19.29
CA PRO A 27 2.06 8.69 -19.63
C PRO A 27 2.33 7.75 -20.81
N ARG A 28 1.99 6.48 -20.66
CA ARG A 28 2.14 5.50 -21.73
C ARG A 28 1.12 5.81 -22.83
N ASN A 29 1.57 5.82 -24.07
CA ASN A 29 0.67 5.98 -25.21
C ASN A 29 0.00 4.65 -25.54
N CYS A 30 -1.26 4.71 -25.96
CA CYS A 30 -1.99 3.53 -26.41
C CYS A 30 -1.28 2.90 -27.62
N PRO A 31 -0.98 1.59 -27.61
CA PRO A 31 -0.30 0.93 -28.72
C PRO A 31 -1.16 0.83 -29.99
N LYS A 32 -2.48 1.03 -29.88
CA LYS A 32 -3.42 0.97 -31.01
C LYS A 32 -3.66 2.33 -31.68
N CYS A 33 -3.82 3.41 -30.91
CA CYS A 33 -4.20 4.73 -31.47
C CYS A 33 -3.26 5.88 -31.09
N GLY A 34 -2.21 5.63 -30.30
CA GLY A 34 -1.25 6.65 -29.88
C GLY A 34 -1.75 7.65 -28.83
N THR A 35 -3.04 7.66 -28.48
CA THR A 35 -3.60 8.54 -27.43
C THR A 35 -2.97 8.22 -26.07
N PRO A 36 -2.57 9.22 -25.26
CA PRO A 36 -2.11 9.01 -23.89
C PRO A 36 -3.15 8.25 -23.07
N LEU A 37 -2.71 7.22 -22.34
CA LEU A 37 -3.60 6.44 -21.48
C LEU A 37 -4.02 7.25 -20.24
N PRO A 38 -5.26 7.10 -19.77
CA PRO A 38 -5.78 7.85 -18.62
C PRO A 38 -5.23 7.37 -17.27
N SER A 39 -4.56 6.21 -17.24
CA SER A 39 -3.87 5.63 -16.09
C SER A 39 -2.70 4.77 -16.56
N ALA A 40 -1.94 4.18 -15.62
CA ALA A 40 -0.88 3.21 -15.93
C ALA A 40 -1.39 1.90 -16.56
N LEU A 41 -2.69 1.61 -16.49
CA LEU A 41 -3.28 0.38 -17.00
C LEU A 41 -3.40 0.41 -18.54
N PRO A 42 -3.30 -0.76 -19.21
CA PRO A 42 -3.40 -0.85 -20.67
C PRO A 42 -4.86 -0.76 -21.14
N THR A 43 -5.52 0.36 -20.85
CA THR A 43 -6.96 0.57 -21.03
C THR A 43 -7.21 1.95 -21.66
N CYS A 44 -7.56 1.97 -22.94
CA CYS A 44 -7.75 3.18 -23.74
C CYS A 44 -9.25 3.44 -24.00
N LEU A 45 -9.74 4.58 -23.51
CA LEU A 45 -11.13 5.00 -23.69
C LEU A 45 -11.42 5.60 -25.09
N ALA A 46 -10.39 5.96 -25.85
CA ALA A 46 -10.53 6.60 -27.17
C ALA A 46 -10.77 5.59 -28.30
N CYS A 47 -10.03 4.46 -28.32
CA CYS A 47 -10.13 3.45 -29.39
C CYS A 47 -10.61 2.08 -28.88
N SER A 48 -11.08 2.03 -27.64
CA SER A 48 -11.54 0.82 -26.93
C SER A 48 -10.49 -0.30 -26.94
N TYR A 49 -9.21 0.04 -26.81
CA TYR A 49 -8.15 -0.93 -26.58
C TYR A 49 -8.12 -1.30 -25.10
N ILE A 50 -8.15 -2.60 -24.79
CA ILE A 50 -7.93 -3.13 -23.45
C ILE A 50 -7.10 -4.40 -23.54
N ALA A 51 -6.16 -4.56 -22.61
CA ALA A 51 -5.34 -5.76 -22.49
C ALA A 51 -5.22 -6.21 -21.02
N PRO A 52 -4.81 -7.45 -20.74
CA PRO A 52 -4.51 -7.87 -19.36
C PRO A 52 -3.44 -7.00 -18.70
N ILE A 53 -3.52 -6.82 -17.38
CA ILE A 53 -2.48 -6.16 -16.59
C ILE A 53 -1.23 -7.07 -16.61
N PRO A 54 -0.03 -6.54 -16.92
CA PRO A 54 1.21 -7.30 -16.81
C PRO A 54 1.43 -7.85 -15.40
N PRO A 55 1.88 -9.11 -15.23
CA PRO A 55 2.03 -9.74 -13.92
C PRO A 55 3.08 -9.07 -13.03
N GLU A 56 4.07 -8.40 -13.64
CA GLU A 56 5.15 -7.71 -12.94
C GLU A 56 4.71 -6.39 -12.29
N MET A 57 3.50 -5.91 -12.61
CA MET A 57 3.01 -4.60 -12.21
C MET A 57 2.72 -4.59 -10.70
N SER A 58 3.30 -3.62 -9.99
CA SER A 58 3.13 -3.47 -8.54
C SER A 58 1.75 -2.93 -8.19
N HIS A 59 1.31 -3.09 -6.93
CA HIS A 59 0.01 -2.60 -6.49
C HIS A 59 -0.07 -1.07 -6.57
N GLU A 60 1.04 -0.36 -6.33
CA GLU A 60 1.12 1.08 -6.47
C GLU A 60 0.95 1.52 -7.93
N GLU A 61 1.52 0.78 -8.88
CA GLU A 61 1.37 1.02 -10.30
C GLU A 61 -0.07 0.74 -10.78
N ILE A 62 -0.68 -0.34 -10.31
CA ILE A 62 -2.08 -0.69 -10.63
C ILE A 62 -3.03 0.41 -10.17
N LEU A 63 -2.81 0.96 -8.98
CA LEU A 63 -3.64 2.05 -8.43
C LEU A 63 -3.23 3.44 -8.91
N ASP A 64 -2.18 3.58 -9.73
CA ASP A 64 -1.69 4.87 -10.21
C ASP A 64 -1.35 5.85 -9.05
N ILE A 65 -0.74 5.32 -7.99
CA ILE A 65 -0.25 6.10 -6.85
C ILE A 65 1.29 6.28 -6.93
N PRO A 66 1.83 7.42 -6.47
CA PRO A 66 3.26 7.67 -6.53
C PRO A 66 4.03 6.74 -5.58
N GLN A 67 5.19 6.27 -6.02
CA GLN A 67 6.12 5.57 -5.15
C GLN A 67 6.80 6.56 -4.20
N SER A 68 6.79 6.26 -2.91
CA SER A 68 7.48 6.99 -1.84
C SER A 68 8.83 6.34 -1.52
N SER A 69 9.71 7.09 -0.84
CA SER A 69 10.95 6.55 -0.29
C SER A 69 10.69 5.49 0.79
N ASN A 70 9.61 5.65 1.56
CA ASN A 70 9.10 4.65 2.49
C ASN A 70 7.78 4.07 1.95
N PRO A 71 7.78 2.85 1.38
CA PRO A 71 6.60 2.27 0.71
C PRO A 71 5.44 1.98 1.65
N PHE A 72 5.66 1.92 2.97
CA PHE A 72 4.56 1.70 3.93
C PHE A 72 3.71 2.97 4.13
N LYS A 73 4.32 4.14 3.91
CA LYS A 73 3.66 5.44 4.06
C LYS A 73 2.79 5.75 2.85
N VAL A 74 1.48 5.51 2.99
CA VAL A 74 0.48 5.73 1.95
C VAL A 74 -0.55 6.76 2.39
N ASP A 75 -0.82 7.76 1.55
CA ASP A 75 -1.98 8.65 1.74
C ASP A 75 -3.27 7.90 1.36
N LEU A 76 -3.94 7.35 2.38
CA LEU A 76 -5.17 6.56 2.21
C LEU A 76 -6.29 7.33 1.51
N LYS A 77 -6.37 8.65 1.70
CA LYS A 77 -7.41 9.48 1.08
C LYS A 77 -7.14 9.64 -0.41
N ALA A 78 -5.90 9.98 -0.77
CA ALA A 78 -5.48 10.06 -2.17
C ALA A 78 -5.59 8.70 -2.88
N MET A 79 -5.18 7.62 -2.22
CA MET A 79 -5.28 6.26 -2.74
C MET A 79 -6.74 5.87 -3.01
N LYS A 80 -7.69 6.17 -2.11
CA LYS A 80 -9.11 5.90 -2.32
C LYS A 80 -9.69 6.65 -3.52
N GLN A 81 -9.25 7.89 -3.76
CA GLN A 81 -9.64 8.66 -4.94
C GLN A 81 -9.10 8.02 -6.22
N LYS A 82 -7.82 7.63 -6.20
CA LYS A 82 -7.15 6.95 -7.32
C LYS A 82 -7.78 5.59 -7.64
N PHE A 83 -8.06 4.77 -6.65
CA PHE A 83 -8.81 3.53 -6.79
C PHE A 83 -10.13 3.76 -7.55
N ARG A 84 -10.97 4.71 -7.11
CA ARG A 84 -12.23 5.03 -7.78
C ARG A 84 -12.03 5.49 -9.23
N GLN A 85 -11.00 6.32 -9.47
CA GLN A 85 -10.68 6.79 -10.81
C GLN A 85 -10.30 5.62 -11.73
N VAL A 86 -9.33 4.79 -11.33
CA VAL A 86 -8.86 3.64 -12.11
C VAL A 86 -9.99 2.63 -12.33
N GLN A 87 -10.72 2.29 -11.28
CA GLN A 87 -11.87 1.37 -11.35
C GLN A 87 -12.93 1.86 -12.34
N SER A 88 -13.17 3.17 -12.40
CA SER A 88 -14.13 3.74 -13.35
C SER A 88 -13.70 3.59 -14.82
N ILE A 89 -12.42 3.40 -15.11
CA ILE A 89 -11.88 3.27 -16.48
C ILE A 89 -12.06 1.84 -17.00
N CYS A 90 -11.90 0.85 -16.11
CA CYS A 90 -11.88 -0.58 -16.43
C CYS A 90 -13.09 -1.37 -15.90
N HIS A 91 -14.15 -0.71 -15.43
CA HIS A 91 -15.35 -1.40 -14.94
C HIS A 91 -16.01 -2.24 -16.06
N PRO A 92 -16.34 -3.53 -15.83
CA PRO A 92 -16.85 -4.44 -16.86
C PRO A 92 -18.07 -3.90 -17.61
N ASP A 93 -18.99 -3.23 -16.92
CA ASP A 93 -20.19 -2.62 -17.53
C ASP A 93 -19.87 -1.69 -18.70
N LYS A 94 -18.77 -0.92 -18.63
CA LYS A 94 -18.36 0.00 -19.71
C LYS A 94 -17.79 -0.73 -20.92
N TRP A 95 -17.28 -1.94 -20.70
CA TRP A 95 -16.58 -2.74 -21.71
C TRP A 95 -17.47 -3.76 -22.41
N SER A 96 -18.64 -4.05 -21.86
CA SER A 96 -19.72 -4.83 -22.49
C SER A 96 -20.08 -4.31 -23.91
N GLY A 97 -20.24 -2.99 -24.07
CA GLY A 97 -20.56 -2.36 -25.36
C GLY A 97 -19.35 -1.93 -26.20
N ARG A 98 -18.21 -1.64 -25.57
CA ARG A 98 -17.03 -1.06 -26.25
C ARG A 98 -16.03 -2.08 -26.77
N GLY A 99 -15.87 -3.20 -26.07
CA GLY A 99 -14.86 -4.22 -26.34
C GLY A 99 -15.44 -5.61 -26.62
N GLY A 100 -16.77 -5.71 -26.72
CA GLY A 100 -17.47 -6.98 -26.86
C GLY A 100 -17.24 -7.93 -25.67
N PRO A 101 -17.59 -9.22 -25.83
CA PRO A 101 -17.46 -10.22 -24.77
C PRO A 101 -16.03 -10.34 -24.23
N GLN A 102 -15.03 -10.33 -25.12
CA GLN A 102 -13.62 -10.46 -24.74
C GLN A 102 -13.12 -9.24 -23.95
N GLY A 103 -13.46 -8.02 -24.39
CA GLY A 103 -13.10 -6.79 -23.66
C GLY A 103 -13.76 -6.73 -22.28
N SER A 104 -15.01 -7.18 -22.16
CA SER A 104 -15.72 -7.28 -20.86
C SER A 104 -15.04 -8.26 -19.91
N GLN A 105 -14.59 -9.43 -20.40
CA GLN A 105 -13.83 -10.39 -19.58
C GLN A 105 -12.50 -9.84 -19.10
N ILE A 106 -11.74 -9.16 -19.98
CA ILE A 106 -10.48 -8.53 -19.59
C ILE A 106 -10.73 -7.43 -18.55
N ALA A 107 -11.76 -6.61 -18.74
CA ALA A 107 -12.16 -5.56 -17.79
C ALA A 107 -12.53 -6.13 -16.42
N ALA A 108 -13.27 -7.24 -16.37
CA ALA A 108 -13.57 -7.94 -15.12
C ALA A 108 -12.29 -8.42 -14.41
N HIS A 109 -11.32 -8.97 -15.14
CA HIS A 109 -10.03 -9.39 -14.59
C HIS A 109 -9.19 -8.21 -14.09
N GLN A 110 -9.17 -7.08 -14.81
CA GLN A 110 -8.50 -5.86 -14.33
C GLN A 110 -9.15 -5.36 -13.03
N SER A 111 -10.49 -5.28 -13.00
CA SER A 111 -11.27 -4.86 -11.85
C SER A 111 -10.96 -5.70 -10.60
N ALA A 112 -10.84 -7.02 -10.76
CA ALA A 112 -10.45 -7.91 -9.66
C ALA A 112 -9.05 -7.57 -9.13
N GLN A 113 -8.06 -7.38 -10.01
CA GLN A 113 -6.69 -7.01 -9.59
C GLN A 113 -6.61 -5.64 -8.92
N ILE A 114 -7.40 -4.67 -9.38
CA ILE A 114 -7.47 -3.34 -8.76
C ILE A 114 -8.06 -3.42 -7.35
N ASN A 115 -9.10 -4.24 -7.17
CA ASN A 115 -9.64 -4.52 -5.85
C ASN A 115 -8.59 -5.18 -4.95
N THR A 116 -7.87 -6.19 -5.44
CA THR A 116 -6.78 -6.83 -4.68
C THR A 116 -5.71 -5.82 -4.29
N ALA A 117 -5.21 -5.00 -5.23
CA ALA A 117 -4.22 -3.98 -4.96
C ALA A 117 -4.71 -2.96 -3.92
N TYR A 118 -5.97 -2.53 -4.01
CA TYR A 118 -6.57 -1.61 -3.04
C TYR A 118 -6.71 -2.25 -1.67
N THR A 119 -7.20 -3.48 -1.57
CA THR A 119 -7.34 -4.19 -0.29
C THR A 119 -5.98 -4.39 0.39
N VAL A 120 -4.99 -4.88 -0.36
CA VAL A 120 -3.63 -5.11 0.16
C VAL A 120 -2.99 -3.81 0.63
N LEU A 121 -3.11 -2.73 -0.14
CA LEU A 121 -2.52 -1.45 0.25
C LEU A 121 -3.35 -0.69 1.28
N LEU A 122 -4.63 -1.01 1.50
CA LEU A 122 -5.45 -0.35 2.51
C LEU A 122 -5.13 -0.87 3.92
N ASP A 123 -5.01 -2.18 4.04
CA ASP A 123 -4.78 -2.85 5.30
C ASP A 123 -3.29 -2.81 5.70
N PRO A 124 -2.91 -2.34 6.90
CA PRO A 124 -1.52 -2.24 7.30
C PRO A 124 -0.82 -3.60 7.48
N VAL A 125 -1.54 -4.66 7.88
CA VAL A 125 -0.99 -6.03 7.97
C VAL A 125 -0.67 -6.51 6.57
N LEU A 126 -1.64 -6.52 5.66
CA LEU A 126 -1.44 -6.96 4.27
C LEU A 126 -0.40 -6.11 3.54
N ARG A 127 -0.40 -4.79 3.76
CA ARG A 127 0.59 -3.88 3.17
C ARG A 127 2.00 -4.23 3.65
N SER A 128 2.17 -4.49 4.94
CA SER A 128 3.49 -4.85 5.49
C SER A 128 3.99 -6.18 4.92
N GLN A 129 3.15 -7.20 4.85
CA GLN A 129 3.46 -8.49 4.23
C GLN A 129 3.84 -8.34 2.76
N TYR A 130 3.06 -7.56 2.00
CA TYR A 130 3.34 -7.27 0.60
C TYR A 130 4.71 -6.62 0.40
N ILE A 131 5.05 -5.63 1.23
CA ILE A 131 6.34 -4.95 1.15
C ILE A 131 7.49 -5.89 1.49
N LEU A 132 7.36 -6.68 2.56
CA LEU A 132 8.37 -7.66 2.99
C LEU A 132 8.66 -8.69 1.88
N SER A 133 7.61 -9.26 1.29
CA SER A 133 7.73 -10.22 0.19
C SER A 133 8.42 -9.59 -1.02
N ARG A 134 8.00 -8.38 -1.43
CA ARG A 134 8.54 -7.69 -2.62
C ARG A 134 9.96 -7.17 -2.46
N ARG A 135 10.38 -6.76 -1.26
CA ARG A 135 11.66 -6.08 -1.02
C ARG A 135 12.73 -6.97 -0.44
N ALA A 136 12.34 -7.94 0.40
CA ALA A 136 13.26 -8.80 1.13
C ALA A 136 13.09 -10.29 0.81
N GLY A 137 12.04 -10.68 0.06
CA GLY A 137 11.71 -12.09 -0.14
C GLY A 137 11.35 -12.80 1.17
N LEU A 138 10.89 -12.03 2.17
CA LEU A 138 10.47 -12.52 3.46
C LEU A 138 8.95 -12.63 3.48
N ASP A 139 8.46 -13.82 3.80
CA ASP A 139 7.07 -14.01 4.15
C ASP A 139 6.89 -13.79 5.65
N ALA A 140 5.74 -13.22 6.02
CA ALA A 140 5.30 -13.07 7.42
C ALA A 140 3.96 -13.80 7.58
N ASP A 141 3.98 -15.08 7.22
CA ASP A 141 2.82 -15.96 7.21
C ASP A 141 2.52 -16.54 8.60
N GLU A 142 1.31 -17.10 8.78
CA GLU A 142 0.84 -17.62 10.09
C GLU A 142 1.69 -18.74 10.67
N THR A 143 2.53 -19.40 9.87
CA THR A 143 3.40 -20.49 10.31
C THR A 143 4.69 -20.02 10.97
N ASP A 144 5.01 -18.72 10.92
CA ASP A 144 6.15 -18.17 11.62
C ASP A 144 5.86 -18.03 13.11
N LYS A 145 6.59 -18.80 13.91
CA LYS A 145 6.48 -18.76 15.38
C LYS A 145 7.12 -17.47 15.88
N LEU A 146 6.32 -16.63 16.52
CA LEU A 146 6.83 -15.54 17.34
C LEU A 146 7.47 -16.14 18.61
N GLU A 147 8.73 -15.81 18.87
CA GLU A 147 9.48 -16.31 20.05
C GLU A 147 9.42 -15.35 21.24
N ASP A 148 8.72 -14.22 21.10
CA ASP A 148 8.55 -13.23 22.16
C ASP A 148 7.53 -13.72 23.20
N HIS A 149 8.04 -14.33 24.27
CA HIS A 149 7.21 -14.94 25.32
C HIS A 149 6.43 -13.88 26.12
N GLU A 150 7.01 -12.70 26.33
CA GLU A 150 6.35 -11.61 27.06
C GLU A 150 5.15 -11.09 26.28
N PHE A 151 5.33 -10.87 24.98
CA PHE A 151 4.23 -10.50 24.08
C PHE A 151 3.14 -11.57 24.03
N LEU A 152 3.51 -12.86 23.93
CA LEU A 152 2.53 -13.94 23.85
C LEU A 152 1.68 -14.02 25.12
N MET A 153 2.28 -13.82 26.30
CA MET A 153 1.52 -13.71 27.56
C MET A 153 0.57 -12.51 27.52
N GLU A 154 1.01 -11.34 27.05
CA GLU A 154 0.14 -10.16 26.92
C GLU A 154 -1.08 -10.41 26.02
N VAL A 155 -0.89 -11.13 24.91
CA VAL A 155 -1.98 -11.52 24.00
C VAL A 155 -2.93 -12.51 24.68
N MET A 156 -2.41 -13.47 25.44
CA MET A 156 -3.22 -14.43 26.18
C MET A 156 -4.07 -13.73 27.24
N ASP A 157 -3.48 -12.85 28.04
CA ASP A 157 -4.18 -12.06 29.06
C ASP A 157 -5.29 -11.21 28.43
N ALA A 158 -5.01 -10.55 27.31
CA ALA A 158 -6.01 -9.75 26.60
C ALA A 158 -7.17 -10.60 26.04
N ARG A 159 -6.90 -11.85 25.63
CA ARG A 159 -7.94 -12.79 25.18
C ARG A 159 -8.80 -13.29 26.35
N GLU A 160 -8.20 -13.58 27.49
CA GLU A 160 -8.94 -13.95 28.69
C GLU A 160 -9.84 -12.81 29.14
N GLU A 161 -9.31 -11.59 29.19
CA GLU A 161 -10.09 -10.40 29.53
C GLU A 161 -11.29 -10.24 28.58
N LEU A 162 -11.07 -10.43 27.27
CA LEU A 162 -12.14 -10.40 26.27
C LEU A 162 -13.22 -11.47 26.48
N GLN A 163 -12.84 -12.68 26.90
CA GLN A 163 -13.78 -13.77 27.16
C GLN A 163 -14.59 -13.55 28.44
N THR A 164 -14.02 -12.85 29.42
CA THR A 164 -14.69 -12.54 30.69
C THR A 164 -15.51 -11.26 30.67
N ALA A 165 -15.36 -10.44 29.63
CA ALA A 165 -16.14 -9.21 29.47
C ALA A 165 -17.63 -9.53 29.32
N THR A 166 -18.45 -8.98 30.20
CA THR A 166 -19.91 -9.18 30.23
C THR A 166 -20.68 -7.92 29.89
N GLU A 167 -20.07 -6.76 30.18
CA GLU A 167 -20.70 -5.48 29.99
C GLU A 167 -20.16 -4.75 28.75
N PRO A 168 -20.98 -4.00 28.00
CA PRO A 168 -20.53 -3.31 26.78
C PRO A 168 -19.35 -2.35 26.98
N HIS A 169 -19.22 -1.76 28.17
CA HIS A 169 -18.14 -0.82 28.47
C HIS A 169 -16.78 -1.52 28.69
N GLU A 170 -16.79 -2.78 29.16
CA GLU A 170 -15.57 -3.60 29.30
C GLU A 170 -15.01 -3.94 27.92
N LEU A 171 -15.90 -4.38 27.01
CA LEU A 171 -15.54 -4.68 25.62
C LEU A 171 -14.95 -3.46 24.92
N GLU A 172 -15.57 -2.28 25.07
CA GLU A 172 -15.05 -1.05 24.47
C GLU A 172 -13.68 -0.66 25.04
N SER A 173 -13.46 -0.84 26.35
CA SER A 173 -12.15 -0.61 26.98
C SER A 173 -11.05 -1.52 26.42
N ILE A 174 -11.35 -2.81 26.22
CA ILE A 174 -10.43 -3.78 25.62
C ILE A 174 -10.10 -3.39 24.19
N ARG A 175 -11.12 -3.05 23.38
CA ARG A 175 -10.93 -2.63 21.99
C ARG A 175 -10.13 -1.35 21.88
N GLN A 176 -10.34 -0.40 22.78
CA GLN A 176 -9.57 0.85 22.81
C GLN A 176 -8.09 0.60 23.11
N ARG A 177 -7.75 -0.25 24.11
CA ARG A 177 -6.36 -0.64 24.37
C ARG A 177 -5.74 -1.41 23.20
N ASN A 178 -6.50 -2.32 22.60
CA ASN A 178 -6.04 -3.07 21.42
C ASN A 178 -5.71 -2.13 20.25
N LYS A 179 -6.54 -1.10 20.03
CA LYS A 179 -6.31 -0.08 19.00
C LYS A 179 -5.03 0.73 19.24
N GLU A 180 -4.70 1.05 20.49
CA GLU A 180 -3.46 1.75 20.85
C GLU A 180 -2.22 0.89 20.60
N ARG A 181 -2.25 -0.39 20.99
CA ARG A 181 -1.21 -1.39 20.68
C ARG A 181 -1.02 -1.54 19.16
N PHE A 182 -2.13 -1.64 18.43
CA PHE A 182 -2.14 -1.74 16.98
C PHE A 182 -1.49 -0.52 16.31
N GLN A 183 -1.84 0.70 16.74
CA GLN A 183 -1.26 1.93 16.21
C GLN A 183 0.24 2.04 16.50
N THR A 184 0.68 1.58 17.68
CA THR A 184 2.08 1.56 18.07
C THR A 184 2.90 0.67 17.12
N LEU A 185 2.42 -0.55 16.88
CA LEU A 185 3.07 -1.49 15.95
C LEU A 185 3.03 -1.00 14.49
N VAL A 186 1.96 -0.33 14.06
CA VAL A 186 1.93 0.30 12.73
C VAL A 186 3.03 1.37 12.60
N GLY A 187 3.27 2.17 13.64
CA GLY A 187 4.36 3.14 13.67
C GLY A 187 5.74 2.47 13.66
N GLU A 188 5.89 1.36 14.37
CA GLU A 188 7.12 0.56 14.37
C GLU A 188 7.41 -0.03 12.99
N ILE A 189 6.41 -0.62 12.33
CA ILE A 189 6.52 -1.13 10.95
C ILE A 189 6.91 0.00 10.00
N GLU A 190 6.28 1.18 10.10
CA GLU A 190 6.66 2.34 9.27
C GLU A 190 8.12 2.70 9.46
N ARG A 191 8.62 2.75 10.70
CA ARG A 191 10.02 3.03 11.01
C ARG A 191 10.95 1.96 10.45
N CYS A 192 10.71 0.69 10.76
CA CYS A 192 11.56 -0.43 10.32
C CYS A 192 11.64 -0.50 8.78
N ILE A 193 10.51 -0.38 8.07
CA ILE A 193 10.50 -0.34 6.61
C ILE A 193 11.25 0.88 6.06
N GLY A 194 11.11 2.04 6.71
CA GLY A 194 11.83 3.26 6.34
C GLY A 194 13.35 3.15 6.50
N GLU A 195 13.80 2.42 7.52
CA GLU A 195 15.21 2.13 7.83
C GLU A 195 15.75 0.88 7.12
N GLN A 196 14.90 0.18 6.36
CA GLN A 196 15.20 -1.11 5.71
C GLN A 196 15.58 -2.23 6.69
N ASP A 197 15.12 -2.12 7.95
CA ASP A 197 15.18 -3.21 8.92
C ASP A 197 14.05 -4.22 8.64
N TRP A 198 14.33 -5.14 7.70
CA TRP A 198 13.33 -6.10 7.24
C TRP A 198 12.97 -7.15 8.30
N GLN A 199 13.89 -7.49 9.20
CA GLN A 199 13.60 -8.44 10.28
C GLN A 199 12.76 -7.79 11.37
N GLY A 200 13.10 -6.57 11.79
CA GLY A 200 12.28 -5.81 12.73
C GLY A 200 10.88 -5.54 12.18
N ALA A 201 10.75 -5.20 10.89
CA ALA A 201 9.46 -5.06 10.24
C ALA A 201 8.66 -6.38 10.23
N ARG A 202 9.31 -7.52 9.94
CA ARG A 202 8.66 -8.84 9.97
C ARG A 202 8.15 -9.21 11.36
N GLU A 203 8.95 -9.02 12.40
CA GLU A 203 8.54 -9.29 13.78
C GLU A 203 7.35 -8.40 14.20
N ALA A 204 7.42 -7.10 13.92
CA ALA A 204 6.33 -6.17 14.21
C ALA A 204 5.05 -6.51 13.42
N THR A 205 5.16 -6.96 12.17
CA THR A 205 4.04 -7.46 11.37
C THR A 205 3.40 -8.70 12.00
N LEU A 206 4.18 -9.66 12.48
CA LEU A 206 3.65 -10.85 13.17
C LEU A 206 2.91 -10.46 14.44
N LYS A 207 3.48 -9.56 15.26
CA LYS A 207 2.83 -9.01 16.45
C LYS A 207 1.50 -8.31 16.10
N LEU A 208 1.48 -7.54 15.02
CA LEU A 208 0.27 -6.84 14.56
C LEU A 208 -0.88 -7.81 14.22
N LYS A 209 -0.58 -8.98 13.64
CA LYS A 209 -1.57 -10.03 13.34
C LYS A 209 -2.26 -10.59 14.58
N TYR A 210 -1.55 -10.72 15.70
CA TYR A 210 -2.15 -11.19 16.96
C TYR A 210 -3.21 -10.21 17.47
N TRP A 211 -2.93 -8.91 17.39
CA TRP A 211 -3.89 -7.86 17.78
C TRP A 211 -5.05 -7.71 16.81
N GLU A 212 -4.82 -7.92 15.51
CA GLU A 212 -5.90 -8.02 14.52
C GLU A 212 -6.83 -9.19 14.81
N SER A 213 -6.27 -10.36 15.16
CA SER A 213 -7.05 -11.53 15.58
C SER A 213 -7.89 -11.26 16.83
N LEU A 214 -7.34 -10.54 17.81
CA LEU A 214 -8.08 -10.11 19.00
C LEU A 214 -9.24 -9.16 18.62
N GLU A 215 -9.01 -8.18 17.74
CA GLU A 215 -10.06 -7.25 17.29
C GLU A 215 -11.20 -7.97 16.56
N ASN A 216 -10.87 -8.96 15.73
CA ASN A 216 -11.87 -9.76 15.03
C ASN A 216 -12.70 -10.59 16.03
N ALA A 217 -12.06 -11.23 17.02
CA ALA A 217 -12.78 -11.93 18.08
C ALA A 217 -13.68 -10.98 18.90
N ALA A 218 -13.21 -9.76 19.18
CA ALA A 218 -14.01 -8.76 19.90
C ALA A 218 -15.22 -8.28 19.10
N ARG A 219 -15.09 -8.17 17.77
CA ARG A 219 -16.19 -7.82 16.88
C ARG A 219 -17.26 -8.90 16.83
N ASP A 220 -16.85 -10.17 16.82
CA ASP A 220 -17.77 -11.30 16.77
C ASP A 220 -18.62 -11.42 18.05
N LEU A 221 -18.09 -10.99 19.21
CA LEU A 221 -18.83 -10.92 20.48
C LEU A 221 -19.81 -9.74 20.57
N ALA A 222 -19.63 -8.70 19.74
CA ALA A 222 -20.49 -7.52 19.73
C ALA A 222 -21.78 -7.70 18.91
N HIS A 223 -21.91 -8.83 18.20
CA HIS A 223 -23.02 -9.19 17.32
C HIS A 223 -23.89 -10.29 17.91
#